data_AF-A0A954RQ09-F1
#
_entry.id   AF-A0A954RQ09-F1
#
_cell.length_a   1.000
_cell.length_b   1.000
_cell.length_c   1.000
_cell.angle_alpha   90.00
_cell.angle_beta   90.00
_cell.angle_gamma   90.00
#
_symmetry.space_group_name_H-M   'P 1'
#
loop_
_entity.id
_entity.type
_entity.pdbx_description
1 polymer ?
#
loop_
_entity_poly.entity_id
_entity_poly.type
_entity_poly.pdbx_seq_one_letter_code
_entity_poly.pdbx_strand_id
1 'polypeptide(L)'
;MNAIISVQTGSRLHFGLLAFGCPERRQYGGLGLMIERPTVRLELGAAQSFTVRGACRDRVCAFAEAWARSEHAELPAVELVVTDASPSHAGLGSGTQLGLAVAAALFQFVQGRRPAAVELAASVGRGLRSSVGTFGFDRGGLIYEDGKLPGELAGRFRERVELPDDWRL
;
A
#
# COMPACT_ATOMS: atom_id res chain seq x y z
N MET A 1 13.28 -18.09 -18.81
CA MET A 1 12.25 -17.04 -18.85
C MET A 1 12.37 -16.26 -17.56
N ASN A 2 12.71 -14.98 -17.60
CA ASN A 2 12.70 -14.15 -16.40
C ASN A 2 11.24 -13.95 -16.00
N ALA A 3 10.86 -14.39 -14.80
CA ALA A 3 9.50 -14.26 -14.31
C ALA A 3 9.16 -12.77 -14.15
N ILE A 4 7.99 -12.36 -14.66
CA ILE A 4 7.43 -11.02 -14.43
C ILE A 4 6.51 -11.12 -13.21
N ILE A 5 6.69 -10.21 -12.25
CA ILE A 5 5.81 -10.08 -11.09
C ILE A 5 4.80 -8.98 -11.40
N SER A 6 3.52 -9.32 -11.39
CA SER A 6 2.42 -8.36 -11.56
C SER A 6 1.71 -8.14 -10.23
N VAL A 7 1.51 -6.88 -9.86
CA VAL A 7 0.76 -6.48 -8.67
C VAL A 7 -0.37 -5.55 -9.11
N GLN A 8 -1.59 -5.92 -8.75
CA GLN A 8 -2.78 -5.11 -8.95
C GLN A 8 -3.41 -4.80 -7.59
N THR A 9 -3.78 -3.55 -7.37
CA THR A 9 -4.58 -3.16 -6.20
C THR A 9 -5.59 -2.07 -6.55
N GLY A 10 -6.71 -2.05 -5.83
CA GLY A 10 -7.76 -1.04 -5.99
C GLY A 10 -7.41 0.31 -5.36
N SER A 11 -8.45 1.14 -5.19
CA SER A 11 -8.40 2.40 -4.44
C SER A 11 -9.09 2.26 -3.09
N ARG A 12 -9.07 3.33 -2.28
CA ARG A 12 -9.76 3.38 -0.99
C ARG A 12 -10.47 4.70 -0.80
N LEU A 13 -11.77 4.65 -0.51
CA LEU A 13 -12.54 5.77 0.05
C LEU A 13 -12.36 5.78 1.57
N HIS A 14 -11.98 6.92 2.15
CA HIS A 14 -11.81 7.07 3.59
C HIS A 14 -12.91 7.96 4.17
N PHE A 15 -13.62 7.48 5.19
CA PHE A 15 -14.74 8.20 5.81
C PHE A 15 -14.33 9.00 7.06
N GLY A 16 -13.10 9.49 7.08
CA GLY A 16 -12.56 10.29 8.20
C GLY A 16 -11.88 9.49 9.31
N LEU A 17 -11.11 10.22 10.12
CA LEU A 17 -10.36 9.69 11.26
C LEU A 17 -11.22 9.81 12.54
N LEU A 18 -11.12 8.82 13.43
CA LEU A 18 -11.97 8.76 14.64
C LEU A 18 -11.44 9.61 15.78
N ALA A 19 -10.12 9.64 15.98
CA ALA A 19 -9.49 10.34 17.09
C ALA A 19 -8.18 11.01 16.67
N PHE A 20 -7.88 12.18 17.21
CA PHE A 20 -6.58 12.85 17.08
C PHE A 20 -6.40 13.83 18.23
N GLY A 21 -5.15 14.17 18.58
CA GLY A 21 -4.86 15.22 19.57
C GLY A 21 -4.74 14.76 21.02
N CYS A 22 -4.85 13.46 21.33
CA CYS A 22 -4.65 12.91 22.67
C CYS A 22 -3.53 11.86 22.66
N PRO A 23 -2.26 12.21 22.94
CA PRO A 23 -1.11 11.29 22.82
C PRO A 23 -1.18 10.05 23.70
N GLU A 24 -1.90 10.12 24.82
CA GLU A 24 -2.03 9.04 25.79
C GLU A 24 -3.12 8.01 25.45
N ARG A 25 -3.87 8.24 24.36
CA ARG A 25 -4.92 7.34 23.87
C ARG A 25 -4.58 6.86 22.46
N ARG A 26 -5.27 5.81 22.01
CA ARG A 26 -5.22 5.44 20.59
C ARG A 26 -5.57 6.65 19.74
N GLN A 27 -4.68 6.97 18.82
CA GLN A 27 -4.87 8.03 17.85
C GLN A 27 -5.22 7.45 16.49
N TYR A 28 -5.83 8.29 15.69
CA TYR A 28 -6.32 8.00 14.36
C TYR A 28 -7.48 7.01 14.43
N GLY A 29 -7.36 5.87 13.74
CA GLY A 29 -8.48 5.00 13.50
C GLY A 29 -9.41 5.58 12.46
N GLY A 30 -10.25 4.74 11.88
CA GLY A 30 -11.07 5.16 10.75
C GLY A 30 -11.88 4.03 10.17
N LEU A 31 -12.81 4.45 9.32
CA LEU A 31 -13.59 3.58 8.45
C LEU A 31 -13.20 3.90 7.00
N GLY A 32 -13.07 2.89 6.16
CA GLY A 32 -12.95 3.12 4.73
C GLY A 32 -13.18 1.89 3.89
N LEU A 33 -13.57 2.13 2.65
CA LEU A 33 -14.00 1.13 1.71
C LEU A 33 -12.97 0.98 0.59
N MET A 34 -12.50 -0.24 0.38
CA MET A 34 -11.75 -0.59 -0.82
C MET A 34 -12.68 -0.66 -2.03
N ILE A 35 -12.28 0.00 -3.11
CA ILE A 35 -13.03 0.05 -4.38
C ILE A 35 -12.14 -0.45 -5.51
N GLU A 36 -12.72 -1.07 -6.54
CA GLU A 36 -11.94 -1.69 -7.62
C GLU A 36 -11.26 -0.65 -8.51
N ARG A 37 -11.96 0.46 -8.75
CA ARG A 37 -11.52 1.52 -9.65
C ARG A 37 -11.47 2.88 -8.96
N PRO A 38 -10.47 3.72 -9.28
CA PRO A 38 -9.36 3.45 -10.20
C PRO A 38 -8.32 2.52 -9.59
N THR A 39 -7.66 1.72 -10.43
CA THR A 39 -6.72 0.67 -10.02
C THR A 39 -5.27 1.16 -10.10
N VAL A 40 -4.38 0.55 -9.32
CA VAL A 40 -2.93 0.58 -9.54
C VAL A 40 -2.49 -0.75 -10.15
N ARG A 41 -1.80 -0.71 -11.29
CA ARG A 41 -1.14 -1.87 -11.90
C ARG A 41 0.35 -1.61 -12.01
N LEU A 42 1.12 -2.52 -11.42
CA LEU A 42 2.58 -2.47 -11.40
C LEU A 42 3.12 -3.81 -11.89
N GLU A 43 4.04 -3.77 -12.84
CA GLU A 43 4.84 -4.92 -13.24
C GLU A 43 6.29 -4.71 -12.84
N LEU A 44 6.96 -5.79 -12.43
CA LEU A 44 8.38 -5.81 -12.13
C LEU A 44 9.03 -6.98 -12.87
N GLY A 45 10.08 -6.71 -13.62
CA GLY A 45 10.94 -7.71 -14.27
C GLY A 45 12.41 -7.46 -14.02
N ALA A 46 13.24 -8.49 -14.20
CA ALA A 46 14.70 -8.35 -14.13
C ALA A 46 15.22 -7.46 -15.28
N ALA A 47 16.20 -6.60 -14.98
CA ALA A 47 16.81 -5.66 -15.91
C ALA A 47 18.34 -5.54 -15.68
N GLN A 48 19.02 -4.69 -16.43
CA GLN A 48 20.46 -4.43 -16.24
C GLN A 48 20.74 -3.47 -15.07
N SER A 49 19.75 -2.65 -14.70
CA SER A 49 19.83 -1.69 -13.60
C SER A 49 18.43 -1.36 -13.10
N PHE A 50 18.34 -0.70 -11.94
CA PHE A 50 17.07 -0.21 -11.42
C PHE A 50 16.51 0.88 -12.35
N THR A 51 15.35 0.62 -12.93
CA THR A 51 14.65 1.55 -13.83
C THR A 51 13.16 1.59 -13.53
N VAL A 52 12.54 2.75 -13.77
CA VAL A 52 11.11 2.95 -13.56
C VAL A 52 10.51 3.64 -14.78
N ARG A 53 9.41 3.06 -15.29
CA ARG A 53 8.62 3.58 -16.41
C ARG A 53 7.14 3.72 -16.05
N GLY A 54 6.44 4.52 -16.85
CA GLY A 54 4.99 4.71 -16.73
C GLY A 54 4.59 5.78 -15.71
N ALA A 55 3.37 5.66 -15.20
CA ALA A 55 2.79 6.68 -14.32
C ALA A 55 3.50 6.74 -12.96
N CYS A 56 3.43 7.90 -12.30
CA CYS A 56 3.92 8.09 -10.94
C CYS A 56 5.41 7.71 -10.71
N ARG A 57 6.26 7.79 -11.74
CA ARG A 57 7.69 7.42 -11.71
C ARG A 57 8.41 7.87 -10.44
N ASP A 58 8.38 9.16 -10.13
CA ASP A 58 9.14 9.71 -9.00
C ASP A 58 8.67 9.15 -7.65
N ARG A 59 7.36 8.89 -7.52
CA ARG A 59 6.79 8.25 -6.32
C ARG A 59 7.22 6.79 -6.21
N VAL A 60 7.29 6.07 -7.32
CA VAL A 60 7.78 4.67 -7.35
C VAL A 60 9.26 4.63 -6.96
N CYS A 61 10.09 5.51 -7.50
CA CYS A 61 11.50 5.64 -7.09
C CYS A 61 11.60 5.90 -5.58
N ALA A 62 10.85 6.86 -5.05
CA ALA A 62 10.87 7.18 -3.63
C ALA A 62 10.43 5.98 -2.74
N PHE A 63 9.48 5.17 -3.20
CA PHE A 63 9.06 3.96 -2.50
C PHE A 63 10.09 2.84 -2.56
N ALA A 64 10.71 2.63 -3.72
CA ALA A 64 11.78 1.65 -3.87
C ALA A 64 12.98 2.02 -2.98
N GLU A 65 13.37 3.30 -2.94
CA GLU A 65 14.42 3.78 -2.05
C GLU A 65 14.06 3.64 -0.56
N ALA A 66 12.81 3.91 -0.19
CA ALA A 66 12.34 3.70 1.18
C ALA A 66 12.43 2.23 1.58
N TRP A 67 12.00 1.33 0.67
CA TRP A 67 12.12 -0.11 0.85
C TRP A 67 13.59 -0.53 1.02
N ALA A 68 14.47 -0.08 0.12
CA ALA A 68 15.91 -0.38 0.16
C ALA A 68 16.54 0.05 1.50
N ARG A 69 16.22 1.26 1.98
CA ARG A 69 16.64 1.74 3.30
C ARG A 69 16.12 0.87 4.43
N SER A 70 14.84 0.46 4.39
CA SER A 70 14.25 -0.37 5.45
C SER A 70 14.84 -1.78 5.50
N GLU A 71 15.16 -2.34 4.33
CA GLU A 71 15.75 -3.67 4.19
C GLU A 71 17.28 -3.67 4.29
N HIS A 72 17.90 -2.50 4.52
CA HIS A 72 19.36 -2.32 4.55
C HIS A 72 20.05 -2.92 3.31
N ALA A 73 19.45 -2.70 2.14
CA ALA A 73 19.86 -3.29 0.88
C ALA A 73 20.03 -2.23 -0.22
N GLU A 74 20.76 -2.58 -1.28
CA GLU A 74 20.76 -1.81 -2.52
C GLU A 74 19.52 -2.13 -3.38
N LEU A 75 19.20 -1.24 -4.31
CA LEU A 75 18.12 -1.49 -5.26
C LEU A 75 18.52 -2.62 -6.23
N PRO A 76 17.65 -3.64 -6.43
CA PRO A 76 17.95 -4.71 -7.36
C PRO A 76 17.91 -4.19 -8.81
N ALA A 77 18.60 -4.90 -9.70
CA ALA A 77 18.58 -4.62 -11.14
C ALA A 77 17.24 -5.07 -11.75
N VAL A 78 16.23 -4.20 -11.66
CA VAL A 78 14.85 -4.46 -12.08
C VAL A 78 14.26 -3.26 -12.83
N GLU A 79 13.32 -3.54 -13.74
CA GLU A 79 12.45 -2.53 -14.32
C GLU A 79 11.07 -2.63 -13.64
N LEU A 80 10.58 -1.50 -13.13
CA LEU A 80 9.22 -1.34 -12.63
C LEU A 80 8.40 -0.53 -13.65
N VAL A 81 7.26 -1.06 -14.08
CA VAL A 81 6.36 -0.40 -15.03
C VAL A 81 4.98 -0.21 -14.39
N VAL A 82 4.56 1.05 -14.25
CA VAL A 82 3.20 1.38 -13.80
C VAL A 82 2.33 1.68 -15.02
N THR A 83 1.40 0.78 -15.34
CA THR A 83 0.49 0.92 -16.49
C THR A 83 -0.80 1.67 -16.12
N ASP A 84 -1.27 1.51 -14.89
CA ASP A 84 -2.42 2.21 -14.34
C ASP A 84 -2.09 2.78 -12.96
N ALA A 85 -2.54 4.00 -12.67
CA ALA A 85 -2.42 4.61 -11.37
C ALA A 85 -3.67 5.43 -11.00
N SER A 86 -4.17 5.21 -9.78
CA SER A 86 -5.22 6.04 -9.19
C SER A 86 -4.79 7.50 -9.07
N PRO A 87 -5.69 8.48 -9.33
CA PRO A 87 -5.37 9.90 -9.20
C PRO A 87 -4.74 10.24 -7.85
N SER A 88 -3.70 11.07 -7.89
CA SER A 88 -3.07 11.57 -6.67
C SER A 88 -3.97 12.63 -6.02
N HIS A 89 -3.99 12.66 -4.68
CA HIS A 89 -4.71 13.68 -3.90
C HIS A 89 -6.24 13.77 -4.11
N ALA A 90 -6.85 12.76 -4.73
CA ALA A 90 -8.30 12.71 -4.94
C ALA A 90 -9.09 12.03 -3.79
N GLY A 91 -8.47 11.85 -2.61
CA GLY A 91 -9.10 11.13 -1.50
C GLY A 91 -9.15 9.60 -1.65
N LEU A 92 -8.53 9.04 -2.71
CA LEU A 92 -8.60 7.62 -3.08
C LEU A 92 -7.52 6.71 -2.46
N GLY A 93 -6.72 7.22 -1.53
CA GLY A 93 -5.66 6.42 -0.88
C GLY A 93 -4.53 5.95 -1.81
N SER A 94 -4.38 6.56 -3.00
CA SER A 94 -3.40 6.18 -4.04
C SER A 94 -1.95 6.21 -3.56
N GLY A 95 -1.65 7.00 -2.52
CA GLY A 95 -0.40 7.00 -1.77
C GLY A 95 -0.01 5.61 -1.27
N THR A 96 -0.88 5.04 -0.44
CA THR A 96 -0.68 3.75 0.22
C THR A 96 -0.68 2.62 -0.81
N GLN A 97 -1.66 2.61 -1.72
CA GLN A 97 -1.83 1.51 -2.67
C GLN A 97 -0.62 1.35 -3.61
N LEU A 98 -0.10 2.46 -4.16
CA LEU A 98 1.11 2.43 -4.97
C LEU A 98 2.34 1.98 -4.16
N GLY A 99 2.52 2.48 -2.94
CA GLY A 99 3.66 2.11 -2.10
C GLY A 99 3.66 0.63 -1.74
N LEU A 100 2.50 0.09 -1.33
CA LEU A 100 2.39 -1.33 -0.99
C LEU A 100 2.58 -2.22 -2.22
N ALA A 101 2.13 -1.79 -3.41
CA ALA A 101 2.38 -2.52 -4.65
C ALA A 101 3.89 -2.60 -4.97
N VAL A 102 4.62 -1.48 -4.85
CA VAL A 102 6.08 -1.43 -5.04
C VAL A 102 6.79 -2.34 -4.04
N ALA A 103 6.45 -2.25 -2.75
CA ALA A 103 7.02 -3.09 -1.71
C ALA A 103 6.76 -4.58 -1.99
N ALA A 104 5.51 -4.95 -2.31
CA ALA A 104 5.13 -6.32 -2.58
C ALA A 104 5.94 -6.92 -3.75
N ALA A 105 6.10 -6.17 -4.84
CA ALA A 105 6.87 -6.61 -5.99
C ALA A 105 8.36 -6.80 -5.63
N LEU A 106 8.97 -5.85 -4.91
CA LEU A 106 10.38 -5.92 -4.51
C LEU A 106 10.66 -7.07 -3.53
N PHE A 107 9.82 -7.25 -2.51
CA PHE A 107 9.94 -8.39 -1.60
C PHE A 107 9.81 -9.72 -2.33
N GLN A 108 8.83 -9.83 -3.24
CA GLN A 108 8.64 -11.06 -4.00
C GLN A 108 9.83 -11.35 -4.92
N PHE A 109 10.40 -10.31 -5.54
CA PHE A 109 11.56 -10.47 -6.43
C PHE A 109 12.83 -10.86 -5.68
N VAL A 110 13.13 -10.17 -4.58
CA VAL A 110 14.41 -10.31 -3.86
C VAL A 110 14.38 -11.48 -2.88
N GLN A 111 13.27 -11.69 -2.17
CA GLN A 111 13.16 -12.65 -1.08
C GLN A 111 12.26 -13.84 -1.41
N GLY A 112 11.62 -13.86 -2.58
CA GLY A 112 10.72 -14.94 -2.98
C GLY A 112 9.42 -15.01 -2.16
N ARG A 113 9.09 -13.98 -1.38
CA ARG A 113 7.91 -13.94 -0.50
C ARG A 113 7.15 -12.61 -0.60
N ARG A 114 5.87 -12.64 -0.24
CA ARG A 114 5.06 -11.43 -0.01
C ARG A 114 4.74 -11.28 1.49
N PRO A 115 5.36 -10.32 2.21
CA PRO A 115 5.00 -9.99 3.58
C PRO A 115 3.54 -9.59 3.76
N ALA A 116 3.08 -9.54 5.02
CA ALA A 116 1.78 -8.96 5.36
C ALA A 116 1.74 -7.46 5.02
N ALA A 117 0.57 -6.91 4.67
CA ALA A 117 0.47 -5.51 4.26
C ALA A 117 1.00 -4.50 5.28
N VAL A 118 0.96 -4.82 6.58
CA VAL A 118 1.53 -3.97 7.63
C VAL A 118 3.04 -3.83 7.48
N GLU A 119 3.75 -4.93 7.21
CA GLU A 119 5.19 -4.93 6.94
C GLU A 119 5.50 -4.19 5.64
N LEU A 120 4.72 -4.45 4.58
CA LEU A 120 4.83 -3.72 3.31
C LEU A 120 4.66 -2.21 3.53
N ALA A 121 3.68 -1.80 4.31
CA ALA A 121 3.42 -0.39 4.60
C ALA A 121 4.57 0.24 5.39
N ALA A 122 5.10 -0.48 6.39
CA ALA A 122 6.23 -0.02 7.20
C ALA A 122 7.48 0.19 6.34
N SER A 123 7.79 -0.74 5.43
CA SER A 123 8.99 -0.67 4.57
C SER A 123 8.99 0.54 3.63
N VAL A 124 7.82 1.10 3.31
CA VAL A 124 7.70 2.27 2.42
C VAL A 124 7.14 3.53 3.10
N GLY A 125 7.14 3.56 4.44
CA GLY A 125 6.72 4.73 5.22
C GLY A 125 5.24 5.09 5.06
N ARG A 126 4.36 4.07 4.96
CA ARG A 126 2.90 4.21 4.88
C ARG A 126 2.22 3.65 6.13
N GLY A 127 0.92 3.91 6.27
CA GLY A 127 0.17 3.52 7.47
C GLY A 127 0.45 4.39 8.71
N LEU A 128 1.07 5.57 8.54
CA LEU A 128 1.47 6.42 9.66
C LEU A 128 0.30 7.04 10.44
N ARG A 129 -0.86 7.23 9.80
CA ARG A 129 -2.07 7.78 10.43
C ARG A 129 -3.20 6.75 10.40
N SER A 130 -3.65 6.38 9.21
CA SER A 130 -4.66 5.33 9.04
C SER A 130 -4.06 4.08 8.39
N SER A 131 -4.39 2.91 8.95
CA SER A 131 -4.08 1.59 8.42
C SER A 131 -5.25 0.93 7.68
N VAL A 132 -6.41 1.60 7.52
CA VAL A 132 -7.54 1.10 6.70
C VAL A 132 -7.10 0.60 5.32
N GLY A 133 -6.33 1.39 4.58
CA GLY A 133 -5.86 1.01 3.24
C GLY A 133 -4.73 -0.01 3.27
N THR A 134 -4.03 -0.12 4.40
CA THR A 134 -3.05 -1.19 4.63
C THR A 134 -3.78 -2.51 4.84
N PHE A 135 -4.77 -2.57 5.71
CA PHE A 135 -5.58 -3.77 5.92
C PHE A 135 -6.39 -4.15 4.67
N GLY A 136 -6.94 -3.15 4.00
CA GLY A 136 -7.72 -3.32 2.78
C GLY A 136 -6.90 -3.80 1.58
N PHE A 137 -5.58 -3.56 1.56
CA PHE A 137 -4.69 -4.13 0.53
C PHE A 137 -4.73 -5.66 0.52
N ASP A 138 -4.84 -6.29 1.70
CA ASP A 138 -4.92 -7.75 1.82
C ASP A 138 -6.35 -8.29 1.80
N ARG A 139 -7.32 -7.48 2.21
CA ARG A 139 -8.67 -7.96 2.59
C ARG A 139 -9.81 -7.43 1.72
N GLY A 140 -9.59 -6.37 0.95
CA GLY A 140 -10.67 -5.63 0.30
C GLY A 140 -11.74 -5.15 1.30
N GLY A 141 -12.95 -4.91 0.82
CA GLY A 141 -14.14 -4.64 1.65
C GLY A 141 -14.11 -3.33 2.44
N LEU A 142 -15.06 -3.22 3.36
CA LEU A 142 -15.18 -2.10 4.31
C LEU A 142 -14.37 -2.41 5.56
N ILE A 143 -13.36 -1.59 5.84
CA ILE A 143 -12.42 -1.80 6.94
C ILE A 143 -12.67 -0.80 8.05
N TYR A 144 -12.73 -1.31 9.27
CA TYR A 144 -12.77 -0.53 10.51
C TYR A 144 -11.52 -0.81 11.36
N GLU A 145 -10.87 0.25 11.82
CA GLU A 145 -9.74 0.19 12.77
C GLU A 145 -9.91 1.16 13.94
N ASP A 146 -9.40 0.77 15.11
CA ASP A 146 -9.46 1.58 16.34
C ASP A 146 -8.27 2.55 16.48
N GLY A 147 -7.41 2.63 15.47
CA GLY A 147 -6.20 3.44 15.51
C GLY A 147 -5.07 2.82 16.33
N LYS A 148 -4.03 3.61 16.58
CA LYS A 148 -2.76 3.10 17.12
C LYS A 148 -2.26 3.87 18.35
N LEU A 149 -1.53 3.16 19.20
CA LEU A 149 -0.71 3.70 20.27
C LEU A 149 0.67 4.13 19.74
N PRO A 150 1.41 4.98 20.49
CA PRO A 150 2.81 5.28 20.19
C PRO A 150 3.64 3.99 20.05
N GLY A 151 4.47 3.91 19.02
CA GLY A 151 5.33 2.75 18.75
C GLY A 151 4.67 1.60 17.96
N GLU A 152 3.35 1.57 17.80
CA GLU A 152 2.69 0.56 16.97
C GLU A 152 2.89 0.85 15.46
N LEU A 153 3.22 -0.20 14.68
CA LEU A 153 3.45 -0.10 13.24
C LEU A 153 2.18 0.22 12.44
N ALA A 154 1.02 -0.21 12.93
CA ALA A 154 -0.28 0.00 12.32
C ALA A 154 -1.36 0.18 13.40
N GLY A 155 -2.53 0.68 13.00
CA GLY A 155 -3.74 0.66 13.82
C GLY A 155 -4.13 -0.74 14.27
N ARG A 156 -4.97 -0.83 15.29
CA ARG A 156 -5.61 -2.09 15.65
C ARG A 156 -6.74 -2.36 14.65
N PHE A 157 -6.57 -3.40 13.82
CA PHE A 157 -7.67 -3.92 13.00
C PHE A 157 -8.83 -4.32 13.91
N ARG A 158 -10.03 -3.84 13.59
CA ARG A 158 -11.24 -4.19 14.33
C ARG A 158 -12.13 -5.13 13.54
N GLU A 159 -12.44 -4.76 12.30
CA GLU A 159 -13.41 -5.51 11.51
C GLU A 159 -13.22 -5.29 10.01
N ARG A 160 -13.54 -6.33 9.23
CA ARG A 160 -13.79 -6.27 7.79
C ARG A 160 -15.26 -6.62 7.61
N VAL A 161 -16.05 -5.66 7.17
CA VAL A 161 -17.45 -5.86 6.84
C VAL A 161 -17.53 -6.22 5.36
N GLU A 162 -18.15 -7.36 5.08
CA GLU A 162 -18.50 -7.78 3.73
C GLU A 162 -19.66 -6.92 3.24
N LEU A 163 -19.55 -6.42 2.01
CA LEU A 163 -20.60 -5.62 1.39
C LEU A 163 -21.49 -6.50 0.53
N PRO A 164 -22.76 -6.14 0.36
CA PRO A 164 -23.65 -6.84 -0.57
C PRO A 164 -23.09 -6.87 -1.99
N ASP A 165 -23.14 -8.03 -2.64
CA ASP A 165 -22.61 -8.24 -4.01
C ASP A 165 -23.33 -7.41 -5.09
N ASP A 166 -24.54 -6.92 -4.79
CA ASP A 166 -25.33 -6.07 -5.69
C ASP A 166 -24.90 -4.59 -5.65
N TRP A 167 -23.98 -4.21 -4.74
CA TRP A 167 -23.43 -2.88 -4.69
C TRP A 167 -22.40 -2.67 -5.80
N ARG A 168 -22.55 -1.58 -6.56
CA ARG A 168 -21.60 -1.18 -7.60
C ARG A 168 -20.49 -0.36 -6.97
N LEU A 169 -19.30 -0.95 -6.84
CA LEU A 169 -18.12 -0.39 -6.20
C LEU A 169 -16.99 -0.08 -7.20
#